data_AF-A0A6B2VIW6-F1
#
_entry.id   AF-A0A6B2VIW6-F1
#
_cell.length_a   1.000
_cell.length_b   1.000
_cell.length_c   1.000
_cell.angle_alpha   90.00
_cell.angle_beta   90.00
_cell.angle_gamma   90.00
#
_symmetry.space_group_name_H-M   'P 1'
#
loop_
_entity.id
_entity.type
_entity.pdbx_description
1 polymer ?
#
loop_
_entity_poly.entity_id
_entity_poly.type
_entity_poly.pdbx_seq_one_letter_code
_entity_poly.pdbx_strand_id
1 'polypeptide(L)'
;MHSITKGLLAGAVGTLALDVVTYTDMLVRGRPSSGIPTQVADRLALRASVPLGDGAVRDARAQGAGALMGYGTGVAAGAAYGLLR
;
A
#
# COMPACT_ATOMS: atom_id res chain seq x y z
N MET A 1 -5.07 24.61 8.33
CA MET A 1 -3.73 23.97 8.19
C MET A 1 -3.52 22.79 9.14
N HIS A 2 -4.05 22.79 10.38
CA HIS A 2 -3.86 21.65 11.30
C HIS A 2 -4.68 20.39 10.99
N SER A 3 -5.81 20.45 10.26
CA SER A 3 -6.66 19.27 10.06
C SER A 3 -6.07 18.28 9.05
N ILE A 4 -5.59 18.78 7.91
CA ILE A 4 -4.98 17.98 6.85
C ILE A 4 -3.71 17.30 7.34
N THR A 5 -2.79 18.01 8.01
CA THR A 5 -1.56 17.40 8.57
C THR A 5 -1.88 16.30 9.57
N LYS A 6 -2.87 16.52 10.46
CA LYS A 6 -3.35 15.49 11.39
C LYS A 6 -3.96 14.31 10.63
N GLY A 7 -4.70 14.56 9.55
CA GLY A 7 -5.26 13.53 8.68
C GLY A 7 -4.18 12.69 7.99
N LEU A 8 -3.17 13.33 7.39
CA LEU A 8 -2.01 12.67 6.79
C LEU A 8 -1.28 11.78 7.80
N LEU A 9 -1.00 12.32 8.99
CA LEU A 9 -0.36 11.58 10.07
C LEU A 9 -1.23 10.40 10.53
N ALA A 10 -2.53 10.60 10.68
CA ALA A 10 -3.45 9.52 11.04
C ALA A 10 -3.47 8.41 9.98
N GLY A 11 -3.47 8.77 8.69
CA GLY A 11 -3.36 7.82 7.59
C GLY A 11 -2.06 7.02 7.63
N ALA A 12 -0.92 7.70 7.82
CA ALA A 12 0.39 7.07 7.93
C ALA A 12 0.49 6.11 9.14
N VAL A 13 0.03 6.56 10.31
CA VAL A 13 0.01 5.74 11.53
C VAL A 13 -0.94 4.55 11.39
N GLY A 14 -2.09 4.75 10.73
CA GLY A 14 -3.04 3.67 10.42
C GLY A 14 -2.41 2.59 9.54
N THR A 15 -1.69 2.96 8.49
CA THR A 15 -0.97 1.99 7.65
C THR A 15 0.14 1.29 8.42
N LEU A 16 0.92 2.01 9.23
CA LEU A 16 1.94 1.39 10.08
C LEU A 16 1.33 0.35 11.02
N ALA A 17 0.22 0.69 11.68
CA ALA A 17 -0.48 -0.24 12.56
C ALA A 17 -0.96 -1.49 11.80
N LEU A 18 -1.50 -1.30 10.58
CA LEU A 18 -1.91 -2.41 9.72
C LEU A 18 -0.74 -3.33 9.34
N ASP A 19 0.40 -2.77 8.97
CA ASP A 19 1.61 -3.54 8.63
C ASP A 19 2.15 -4.30 9.84
N VAL A 20 2.22 -3.66 11.01
CA VAL A 20 2.65 -4.29 12.27
C VAL A 20 1.78 -5.49 12.59
N VAL A 21 0.45 -5.34 12.53
CA VAL A 21 -0.48 -6.45 12.78
C VAL A 21 -0.31 -7.55 11.74
N THR A 22 -0.16 -7.18 10.46
CA THR A 22 0.00 -8.14 9.36
C THR A 22 1.27 -8.97 9.51
N TYR A 23 2.41 -8.33 9.77
CA TYR A 23 3.68 -9.05 9.94
C TYR A 23 3.72 -9.83 11.24
N THR A 24 3.07 -9.35 12.30
CA THR A 24 2.92 -10.12 13.54
C THR A 24 2.09 -11.39 13.31
N ASP A 25 0.99 -11.29 12.57
CA ASP A 25 0.17 -12.45 12.19
C ASP A 25 0.97 -13.47 11.35
N MET A 26 1.78 -12.99 10.40
CA MET A 26 2.70 -13.83 9.63
C MET A 26 3.74 -14.51 10.51
N LEU A 27 4.34 -13.78 11.46
CA LEU A 27 5.36 -14.30 12.37
C LEU A 27 4.79 -15.36 13.32
N VAL A 28 3.61 -15.12 13.88
CA VAL A 28 2.99 -16.00 14.88
C VAL A 28 2.33 -17.21 14.23
N ARG A 29 1.65 -17.04 13.10
CA ARG A 29 0.91 -18.12 12.43
C ARG A 29 1.69 -18.80 11.30
N GLY A 30 2.83 -18.27 10.89
CA GLY A 30 3.63 -18.80 9.77
C GLY A 30 2.94 -18.68 8.40
N ARG A 31 1.90 -17.85 8.27
CA ARG A 31 1.18 -17.71 7.00
C ARG A 31 2.01 -16.94 5.97
N PRO A 32 1.93 -17.27 4.66
CA PRO A 32 2.64 -16.53 3.63
C PRO A 32 2.09 -15.12 3.45
N SER A 33 2.91 -14.22 2.89
CA SER A 33 2.48 -12.89 2.48
C SER A 33 1.42 -12.98 1.36
N SER A 34 0.46 -12.06 1.37
CA SER A 34 -0.54 -11.97 0.30
C SER A 34 0.07 -11.47 -1.01
N GLY A 35 -0.18 -12.16 -2.11
CA GLY A 35 0.19 -11.72 -3.47
C GLY A 35 -0.84 -10.79 -4.12
N ILE A 36 -1.97 -10.51 -3.46
CA ILE A 36 -3.05 -9.70 -4.03
C ILE A 36 -2.60 -8.26 -4.36
N PRO A 37 -1.86 -7.53 -3.49
CA PRO A 37 -1.40 -6.19 -3.82
C PRO A 37 -0.54 -6.14 -5.08
N THR A 38 0.37 -7.12 -5.23
CA THR A 38 1.20 -7.29 -6.44
C THR A 38 0.33 -7.50 -7.68
N GLN A 39 -0.65 -8.41 -7.62
CA GLN A 39 -1.54 -8.68 -8.75
C GLN A 39 -2.40 -7.47 -9.13
N VAL A 40 -2.84 -6.68 -8.15
CA VAL A 40 -3.60 -5.45 -8.39
C VAL A 40 -2.72 -4.40 -9.06
N ALA A 41 -1.51 -4.20 -8.55
CA ALA A 41 -0.53 -3.29 -9.13
C ALA A 41 -0.17 -3.65 -10.56
N ASP A 42 0.07 -4.93 -10.79
CA ASP A 42 0.39 -5.45 -12.10
C ASP A 42 -0.75 -5.22 -13.11
N ARG A 43 -1.99 -5.54 -12.73
CA ARG A 43 -3.17 -5.29 -13.57
C ARG A 43 -3.41 -3.80 -13.81
N LEU A 44 -3.12 -2.94 -12.84
CA LEU A 44 -3.25 -1.49 -13.01
C LEU A 44 -2.18 -0.95 -13.96
N ALA A 45 -0.94 -1.39 -13.81
CA ALA A 45 0.16 -1.02 -14.70
C ALA A 45 -0.14 -1.45 -16.14
N LEU A 46 -0.67 -2.66 -16.34
CA LEU A 46 -1.12 -3.13 -17.65
C LEU A 46 -2.20 -2.21 -18.26
N ARG A 47 -3.21 -1.81 -17.46
CA ARG A 47 -4.28 -0.90 -17.94
C ARG A 47 -3.79 0.52 -18.21
N ALA A 48 -2.78 0.98 -17.46
CA ALA A 48 -2.17 2.29 -17.63
C ALA A 48 -1.03 2.29 -18.66
N SER A 49 -0.77 1.17 -19.34
CA SER A 49 0.34 0.99 -20.28
C SER A 49 1.71 1.34 -19.68
N VAL A 50 1.90 1.10 -18.37
CA VAL A 50 3.16 1.32 -17.66
C VAL A 50 4.04 0.08 -17.81
N PRO A 51 5.21 0.19 -18.47
CA PRO A 51 6.08 -0.97 -18.68
C PRO A 51 6.79 -1.36 -17.39
N LEU A 52 6.41 -2.51 -16.82
CA LEU A 52 7.08 -3.08 -15.65
C LEU A 52 8.30 -3.95 -16.02
N GLY A 53 8.54 -4.22 -17.30
CA GLY A 53 9.59 -5.15 -17.75
C GLY A 53 9.12 -6.61 -17.67
N ASP A 54 10.08 -7.56 -17.65
CA ASP A 54 9.81 -8.99 -17.79
C ASP A 54 10.42 -9.83 -16.65
N GLY A 55 9.89 -11.05 -16.48
CA GLY A 55 10.37 -12.03 -15.50
C GLY A 55 10.50 -11.47 -14.08
N ALA A 56 11.63 -11.77 -13.42
CA ALA A 56 11.89 -11.33 -12.05
C ALA A 56 11.88 -9.79 -11.87
N VAL A 57 12.25 -9.02 -12.91
CA VAL A 57 12.22 -7.56 -12.85
C VAL A 57 10.79 -7.04 -12.77
N ARG A 58 9.89 -7.64 -13.56
CA ARG A 58 8.46 -7.36 -13.53
C ARG A 58 7.87 -7.65 -12.16
N ASP A 59 8.19 -8.82 -11.60
CA ASP A 59 7.66 -9.26 -10.31
C ASP A 59 8.10 -8.33 -9.18
N ALA A 60 9.38 -7.95 -9.14
CA ALA A 60 9.91 -7.01 -8.15
C ALA A 60 9.26 -5.62 -8.26
N ARG A 61 9.07 -5.12 -9.49
CA ARG A 61 8.41 -3.82 -9.72
C ARG A 61 6.93 -3.85 -9.38
N ALA A 62 6.21 -4.91 -9.74
CA ALA A 62 4.81 -5.09 -9.38
C ALA A 62 4.63 -5.18 -7.86
N GLN A 63 5.53 -5.90 -7.17
CA GLN A 63 5.53 -6.00 -5.72
C GLN A 63 5.76 -4.63 -5.07
N GLY A 64 6.79 -3.90 -5.52
CA GLY A 64 7.08 -2.55 -5.05
C GLY A 64 5.92 -1.58 -5.30
N ALA A 65 5.32 -1.62 -6.49
CA ALA A 65 4.16 -0.81 -6.84
C ALA A 65 2.94 -1.13 -5.95
N GLY A 66 2.70 -2.42 -5.67
CA GLY A 66 1.64 -2.85 -4.76
C GLY A 66 1.82 -2.29 -3.36
N ALA A 67 3.04 -2.36 -2.81
CA ALA A 67 3.34 -1.78 -1.49
C ALA A 67 3.16 -0.25 -1.47
N LEU A 68 3.71 0.46 -2.47
CA LEU A 68 3.61 1.92 -2.55
C LEU A 68 2.16 2.40 -2.68
N MET A 69 1.32 1.70 -3.45
CA MET A 69 -0.11 2.01 -3.52
C MET A 69 -0.82 1.77 -2.17
N GLY A 70 -0.44 0.75 -1.41
CA GLY A 70 -0.95 0.53 -0.06
C GLY A 70 -0.67 1.73 0.85
N TYR A 71 0.56 2.23 0.87
CA TYR A 71 0.90 3.45 1.62
C TYR A 71 0.15 4.68 1.10
N GLY A 72 0.13 4.86 -0.22
CA GLY A 72 -0.56 5.99 -0.86
C GLY A 72 -2.05 6.04 -0.53
N THR A 73 -2.74 4.89 -0.55
CA THR A 73 -4.17 4.80 -0.22
C THR A 73 -4.44 5.13 1.24
N GLY A 74 -3.65 4.63 2.18
CA GLY A 74 -3.83 4.95 3.61
C GLY A 74 -3.60 6.42 3.92
N VAL A 75 -2.53 7.02 3.39
CA VAL A 75 -2.23 8.46 3.56
C VAL A 75 -3.30 9.32 2.89
N ALA A 76 -3.72 8.99 1.67
CA ALA A 76 -4.76 9.72 0.95
C ALA A 76 -6.11 9.65 1.68
N ALA A 77 -6.48 8.48 2.22
CA ALA A 77 -7.69 8.32 3.02
C ALA A 77 -7.65 9.21 4.28
N GLY A 78 -6.52 9.23 4.99
CA GLY A 78 -6.31 10.10 6.14
C GLY A 78 -6.39 11.58 5.78
N ALA A 79 -5.78 11.99 4.66
CA ALA A 79 -5.87 13.36 4.16
C ALA A 79 -7.32 13.75 3.81
N ALA A 80 -8.05 12.88 3.11
CA ALA A 80 -9.45 13.09 2.76
C ALA A 80 -10.33 13.25 4.01
N TYR A 81 -10.12 12.40 5.03
CA TYR A 81 -10.79 12.55 6.32
C TYR A 81 -10.46 13.89 6.99
N GLY A 82 -9.18 14.29 6.99
CA GLY A 82 -8.74 15.58 7.53
C GLY A 82 -9.27 16.80 6.78
N LEU A 83 -9.66 16.65 5.51
CA LEU A 83 -10.30 17.69 4.71
C LEU A 83 -11.80 17.81 5.02
N LEU A 84 -12.46 16.70 5.33
CA LEU A 84 -13.90 16.64 5.62
C LEU A 84 -14.25 17.04 7.06
N ARG A 85 -13.24 17.28 7.92
CA ARG A 85 -13.41 17.60 9.35
C ARG A 85 -12.66 18.86 9.79
#